data_AF-A0A0F9NCI6-F1
#
_entry.id   AF-A0A0F9NCI6-F1
#
_cell.length_a   1.000
_cell.length_b   1.000
_cell.length_c   1.000
_cell.angle_alpha   90.00
_cell.angle_beta   90.00
_cell.angle_gamma   90.00
#
_symmetry.space_group_name_H-M   'P 1'
#
loop_
_entity.id
_entity.type
_entity.pdbx_description
1 polymer ?
#
loop_
_entity_poly.entity_id
_entity_poly.type
_entity_poly.pdbx_seq_one_letter_code
_entity_poly.pdbx_strand_id
1 'polypeptide(L)' 'MEEIIIDLKKILVKIEKKDDPTASEEYRDRLGEVHDIVFDCIEQIEEI' A
#
# COMPACT_ATOMS: atom_id res chain seq x y z
N MET A 1 0.21 -3.22 18.51
CA MET A 1 -0.65 -3.37 17.31
C MET A 1 -0.93 -2.01 16.68
N GLU A 2 -1.32 -0.99 17.46
CA GLU A 2 -1.48 0.38 16.95
C GLU A 2 -0.24 0.94 16.22
N GLU A 3 0.97 0.73 16.75
CA GLU A 3 2.20 1.17 16.08
C GLU A 3 2.42 0.50 14.71
N ILE A 4 2.04 -0.78 14.57
CA ILE A 4 2.15 -1.54 13.30
C ILE A 4 1.18 -0.95 12.26
N ILE A 5 -0.07 -0.70 12.64
CA ILE A 5 -1.07 -0.08 11.75
C ILE A 5 -0.58 1.29 11.30
N ILE A 6 -0.05 2.11 12.22
CA ILE A 6 0.49 3.44 11.90
C ILE A 6 1.60 3.33 10.87
N ASP A 7 2.53 2.38 11.03
CA ASP A 7 3.63 2.20 10.09
C ASP A 7 3.19 1.66 8.74
N LEU A 8 2.22 0.75 8.70
CA LEU A 8 1.61 0.28 7.45
C LEU A 8 0.89 1.41 6.70
N LYS A 9 0.12 2.25 7.40
CA LYS A 9 -0.52 3.45 6.80
C LYS A 9 0.50 4.42 6.22
N LYS A 10 1.66 4.61 6.88
CA LYS A 10 2.77 5.41 6.31
C LYS A 10 3.37 4.77 5.06
N ILE A 11 3.47 3.44 5.01
CA ILE A 11 3.95 2.72 3.82
C ILE A 11 2.96 2.88 2.67
N LEU A 12 1.66 2.71 2.92
CA LEU A 12 0.59 2.90 1.93
C LEU A 12 0.67 4.28 1.27
N VAL A 13 0.79 5.35 2.07
CA VAL A 13 0.98 6.72 1.57
C VAL A 13 2.26 6.87 0.72
N LYS A 14 3.32 6.13 1.05
CA LYS A 14 4.56 6.14 0.23
C LYS A 14 4.36 5.43 -1.11
N ILE A 15 3.57 4.36 -1.15
CA ILE A 15 3.22 3.63 -2.37
C ILE A 15 2.36 4.52 -3.28
N GLU A 16 1.34 5.18 -2.73
CA GLU A 16 0.47 6.10 -3.50
C GLU A 16 1.27 7.28 -4.11
N LYS A 17 2.28 7.78 -3.40
CA LYS A 17 3.18 8.83 -3.92
C LYS A 17 4.12 8.34 -5.02
N LYS A 18 4.23 7.03 -5.23
CA LYS A 18 5.02 6.41 -6.30
C LYS A 18 4.19 6.14 -7.55
N ASP A 19 2.88 6.40 -7.51
CA ASP A 19 2.02 6.32 -8.68
C ASP A 19 2.41 7.42 -9.67
N ASP A 20 2.77 6.99 -10.87
CA ASP A 20 3.17 7.85 -11.97
C ASP A 20 2.39 7.40 -13.22
N PRO A 21 1.46 8.23 -13.71
CA PRO A 21 0.64 7.86 -14.88
C PRO A 21 1.47 7.73 -16.16
N THR A 22 2.70 8.25 -16.19
CA THR A 22 3.63 8.16 -17.31
C THR A 22 4.57 6.96 -17.25
N ALA A 23 4.59 6.23 -16.13
CA ALA A 23 5.35 5.00 -15.99
C ALA A 23 4.81 3.88 -16.89
N SER A 24 5.60 2.82 -17.06
CA SER A 24 5.16 1.65 -17.81
C SER A 24 3.96 0.97 -17.13
N GLU A 25 3.10 0.33 -17.92
CA GLU A 25 1.98 -0.46 -17.44
C GLU A 25 2.42 -1.51 -16.40
N GLU A 26 3.47 -2.28 -16.70
CA GLU A 26 4.06 -3.25 -15.78
C GLU A 26 4.46 -2.64 -14.41
N TYR A 27 5.00 -1.42 -14.40
CA TYR A 27 5.36 -0.75 -13.15
C TYR A 27 4.10 -0.40 -12.34
N ARG A 28 3.08 0.17 -12.99
CA ARG A 28 1.84 0.55 -12.32
C ARG A 28 1.07 -0.66 -11.81
N ASP A 29 1.06 -1.75 -12.57
CA ASP A 29 0.41 -3.01 -12.16
C ASP A 29 1.07 -3.55 -10.89
N ARG A 30 2.41 -3.64 -10.88
CA ARG A 30 3.16 -4.06 -9.68
C ARG A 30 2.99 -3.11 -8.50
N LEU A 31 2.86 -1.81 -8.76
CA LEU A 31 2.60 -0.83 -7.70
C LEU A 31 1.20 -1.04 -7.10
N GLY A 32 0.20 -1.31 -7.94
CA GLY A 32 -1.15 -1.67 -7.53
C GLY A 32 -1.17 -2.95 -6.70
N GLU A 33 -0.51 -4.01 -7.15
CA GLU A 33 -0.39 -5.26 -6.38
C GLU A 33 0.19 -5.03 -4.97
N VAL A 34 1.23 -4.21 -4.86
CA VAL A 34 1.83 -3.89 -3.55
C VAL A 34 0.91 -3.01 -2.70
N HIS A 35 0.17 -2.09 -3.33
CA HIS A 35 -0.84 -1.27 -2.65
C HIS A 35 -1.92 -2.16 -2.03
N ASP A 36 -2.53 -3.04 -2.83
CA ASP A 36 -3.60 -3.94 -2.41
C ASP A 36 -3.15 -4.84 -1.24
N ILE A 37 -1.95 -5.44 -1.34
CA ILE A 37 -1.40 -6.30 -0.27
C ILE A 37 -1.27 -5.52 1.05
N VAL A 38 -0.75 -4.30 1.01
CA VAL A 38 -0.56 -3.49 2.23
C VAL A 38 -1.91 -3.04 2.79
N PHE A 39 -2.86 -2.70 1.93
CA PHE A 39 -4.22 -2.33 2.32
C PHE A 39 -4.93 -3.50 3.02
N ASP A 40 -4.92 -4.70 2.42
CA ASP A 40 -5.50 -5.91 2.99
C ASP A 40 -4.88 -6.26 4.36
N CYS A 41 -3.58 -6.04 4.52
CA CYS A 41 -2.91 -6.26 5.81
C CYS A 41 -3.41 -5.29 6.89
N ILE A 42 -3.70 -4.03 6.54
CA ILE A 42 -4.25 -3.05 7.48
C ILE A 42 -5.65 -3.47 7.90
N GLU A 43 -6.53 -3.81 6.95
CA GLU A 43 -7.90 -4.23 7.24
C GLU A 43 -7.93 -5.47 8.14
N GLN A 44 -7.14 -6.50 7.82
CA GLN A 44 -7.06 -7.72 8.64
C GLN A 44 -6.58 -7.45 10.07
N ILE A 45 -5.68 -6.49 10.29
CA ILE A 45 -5.21 -6.15 11.64
C ILE A 45 -6.25 -5.31 12.39
N GLU A 46 -6.97 -4.41 11.70
CA GLU A 46 -8.03 -3.59 12.32
C GLU A 46 -9.30 -4.40 12.69
N GLU A 47 -9.52 -5.54 12.04
CA GLU A 47 -10.62 -6.48 12.36
C GLU A 47 -10.35 -7.38 13.59
N ILE A 48 -9.10 -7.46 14.09
CA ILE A 48 -8.68 -8.28 15.25
C ILE A 48 -8.89 -7.53 16.57
#